data_AF-A0A1C5FYA0-F1
#
_entry.id   AF-A0A1C5FYA0-F1
#
_cell.length_a   1.000
_cell.length_b   1.000
_cell.length_c   1.000
_cell.angle_alpha   90.00
_cell.angle_beta   90.00
_cell.angle_gamma   90.00
#
_symmetry.space_group_name_H-M   'P 1'
#
loop_
_entity.id
_entity.type
_entity.pdbx_description
1 polymer ?
#
loop_
_entity_poly.entity_id
_entity_poly.type
_entity_poly.pdbx_seq_one_letter_code
_entity_poly.pdbx_strand_id
1 'polypeptide(L)'
;MTDVKLPLRSRVDIRALEDETRTGRRRDVLAAAAAAVLFAVAAVVGTLIQRADHSLYVDWAPLYADWLPHVGPGTPAALAVAAAVVVHGPRLAARLPWRGLLGAVWAAAMAWIWSLALVDGWQRGVAERLTARHEYLRGVDRFHDIGAALRGFTGHILLTQPDHWPAHIAGHPPGAVLTFVGLDRLGLGGGGWAGAFCVTVGGSAAAAVLVTLRALGRE
;
A
#
# COMPACT_ATOMS: atom_id res chain seq x y z
N MET A 1 43.90 5.81 50.18
CA MET A 1 43.52 7.12 49.62
C MET A 1 43.59 7.01 48.10
N THR A 2 42.48 6.61 47.48
CA THR A 2 42.33 6.62 46.02
C THR A 2 40.83 6.64 45.72
N ASP A 3 40.34 7.87 45.51
CA ASP A 3 38.96 8.16 45.10
C ASP A 3 38.79 7.76 43.63
N VAL A 4 37.98 6.73 43.38
CA VAL A 4 37.53 6.36 42.03
C VAL A 4 36.35 7.27 41.67
N LYS A 5 36.63 8.36 40.96
CA LYS A 5 35.59 9.18 40.31
C LYS A 5 34.91 8.37 39.20
N LEU A 6 33.67 7.94 39.43
CA LEU A 6 32.77 7.50 38.36
C LEU A 6 32.53 8.67 37.38
N PRO A 7 32.55 8.44 36.04
CA PRO A 7 32.19 9.48 35.09
C PRO A 7 30.68 9.75 35.19
N LEU A 8 30.37 11.01 35.49
CA LEU A 8 29.02 11.56 35.48
C LEU A 8 28.36 11.31 34.11
N ARG A 9 27.13 10.77 34.16
CA ARG A 9 26.18 10.68 33.06
C ARG A 9 26.28 11.91 32.15
N SER A 10 26.47 11.67 30.85
CA SER A 10 26.33 12.68 29.81
C SER A 10 25.01 13.42 30.00
N ARG A 11 25.09 14.73 30.28
CA ARG A 11 23.93 15.62 30.23
C ARG A 11 23.51 15.68 28.77
N VAL A 12 22.47 14.93 28.42
CA VAL A 12 21.74 15.14 27.17
C VAL A 12 21.25 16.59 27.19
N ASP A 13 21.73 17.39 26.24
CA ASP A 13 21.37 18.80 26.16
C ASP A 13 19.95 18.91 25.60
N ILE A 14 18.98 19.03 26.51
CA ILE A 14 17.55 19.09 26.18
C ILE A 14 17.25 20.25 25.23
N ARG A 15 17.99 21.36 25.31
CA ARG A 15 17.80 22.50 24.42
C ARG A 15 18.22 22.22 22.99
N ALA A 16 19.30 21.46 22.79
CA ALA A 16 19.74 21.06 21.45
C ALA A 16 18.72 20.13 20.78
N LEU A 17 18.13 19.20 21.54
CA LEU A 17 17.05 18.32 21.07
C LEU A 17 15.75 19.09 20.77
N GLU A 18 15.41 20.09 21.59
CA GLU A 18 14.25 20.96 21.36
C GLU A 18 14.40 21.82 20.09
N ASP A 19 15.61 22.33 19.81
CA ASP A 19 15.86 23.10 18.58
C ASP A 19 15.94 22.24 17.32
N GLU A 20 16.52 21.03 17.39
CA GLU A 20 16.45 20.04 16.30
C GLU A 20 15.00 19.62 16.01
N THR A 21 14.21 19.29 17.03
CA THR A 21 12.79 18.93 16.85
C THR A 21 11.95 20.09 16.32
N ARG A 22 12.21 21.32 16.76
CA ARG A 22 11.51 22.53 16.29
C ARG A 22 11.85 22.88 14.84
N THR A 23 13.11 22.74 14.44
CA THR A 23 13.52 22.92 13.04
C THR A 23 12.99 21.81 12.13
N GLY A 24 12.95 20.56 12.62
CA GLY A 24 12.27 19.44 11.95
C GLY A 24 10.80 19.77 11.67
N ARG A 25 10.06 20.21 12.69
CA ARG A 25 8.63 20.56 12.55
C ARG A 25 8.36 21.67 11.52
N ARG A 26 9.22 22.71 11.45
CA ARG A 26 9.07 23.78 10.43
C ARG A 26 9.32 23.25 9.02
N ARG A 27 10.35 22.43 8.85
CA ARG A 27 10.67 21.79 7.54
C ARG A 27 9.55 20.86 7.12
N ASP A 28 8.98 20.08 8.05
CA ASP A 28 7.86 19.18 7.78
C ASP A 28 6.60 19.95 7.36
N VAL A 29 6.28 21.05 8.04
CA VAL A 29 5.15 21.92 7.67
C VAL A 29 5.37 22.56 6.30
N LEU A 30 6.58 23.04 6.00
CA LEU A 30 6.90 23.60 4.69
C LEU A 30 6.82 22.54 3.58
N ALA A 31 7.30 21.32 3.84
CA ALA A 31 7.21 20.21 2.91
C ALA A 31 5.74 19.81 2.65
N ALA A 32 4.93 19.72 3.71
CA ALA A 32 3.50 19.44 3.59
C ALA A 32 2.76 20.55 2.83
N ALA A 33 3.08 21.82 3.10
CA ALA A 33 2.50 22.96 2.40
C ALA A 33 2.90 22.97 0.91
N ALA A 34 4.18 22.70 0.60
CA ALA A 34 4.66 22.60 -0.78
C ALA A 34 3.96 21.46 -1.54
N ALA A 35 3.77 20.30 -0.90
CA ALA A 35 3.02 19.19 -1.47
C ALA A 35 1.54 19.56 -1.72
N ALA A 36 0.90 20.26 -0.79
CA ALA A 36 -0.48 20.74 -0.94
C ALA A 36 -0.61 21.76 -2.08
N VAL A 37 0.34 22.69 -2.21
CA VAL A 37 0.38 23.66 -3.32
C VAL A 37 0.58 22.95 -4.66
N LEU A 38 1.53 22.01 -4.74
CA LEU A 38 1.75 21.21 -5.94
C LEU A 38 0.47 20.47 -6.36
N PHE A 39 -0.21 19.84 -5.40
CA PHE A 39 -1.49 19.17 -5.64
C PHE A 39 -2.56 20.13 -6.15
N ALA A 40 -2.72 21.29 -5.52
CA ALA A 40 -3.70 22.29 -5.93
C ALA A 40 -3.42 22.83 -7.35
N VAL A 41 -2.15 23.09 -7.68
CA VAL A 41 -1.73 23.50 -9.02
C VAL A 41 -2.07 22.41 -10.03
N ALA A 42 -1.73 21.14 -9.75
CA ALA A 42 -2.05 20.02 -10.62
C ALA A 42 -3.56 19.85 -10.82
N ALA A 43 -4.36 20.04 -9.77
CA ALA A 43 -5.82 19.99 -9.84
C ALA A 43 -6.39 21.10 -10.74
N VAL A 44 -5.94 22.34 -10.55
CA VAL A 44 -6.39 23.47 -11.36
C VAL A 44 -5.99 23.29 -12.82
N VAL A 45 -4.70 23.04 -13.08
CA VAL A 45 -4.18 22.87 -14.44
C VAL A 45 -4.82 21.68 -15.13
N GLY A 46 -4.91 20.53 -14.46
CA GLY A 46 -5.55 19.34 -15.02
C GLY A 46 -7.05 19.57 -15.32
N THR A 47 -7.76 20.26 -14.43
CA THR A 47 -9.17 20.62 -14.69
C THR A 47 -9.30 21.56 -15.90
N LEU A 48 -8.40 22.53 -16.04
CA LEU A 48 -8.42 23.46 -17.18
C LEU A 48 -8.14 22.74 -18.50
N ILE A 49 -7.14 21.85 -18.54
CA ILE A 49 -6.82 21.03 -19.72
C ILE A 49 -8.00 20.11 -20.07
N GLN A 50 -8.58 19.42 -19.08
CA GLN A 50 -9.70 18.53 -19.33
C GLN A 50 -10.93 19.30 -19.86
N ARG A 51 -11.17 20.52 -19.38
CA ARG A 51 -12.28 21.36 -19.88
C ARG A 51 -12.03 21.94 -21.27
N ALA A 52 -10.78 22.25 -21.62
CA ALA A 52 -10.43 22.84 -22.90
C ALA A 52 -10.31 21.78 -24.00
N ASP A 53 -9.60 20.69 -23.72
CA ASP A 53 -9.13 19.75 -24.74
C ASP A 53 -9.79 18.36 -24.62
N HIS A 54 -10.48 18.08 -23.51
CA HIS A 54 -11.05 16.76 -23.20
C HIS A 54 -10.05 15.59 -23.35
N SER A 55 -8.76 15.86 -23.16
CA SER A 55 -7.66 14.96 -23.51
C SER A 55 -7.17 14.08 -22.35
N LEU A 56 -7.51 14.43 -21.11
CA LEU A 56 -7.07 13.68 -19.93
C LEU A 56 -8.01 12.50 -19.62
N TYR A 57 -9.28 12.59 -20.01
CA TYR A 57 -10.31 11.57 -19.73
C TYR A 57 -10.41 11.22 -18.23
N VAL A 58 -10.19 12.22 -17.37
CA VAL A 58 -10.25 12.08 -15.91
C VAL A 58 -11.26 13.06 -15.33
N ASP A 59 -12.20 12.58 -14.52
CA ASP A 59 -13.27 13.41 -13.94
C ASP A 59 -12.77 14.31 -12.79
N TRP A 60 -11.72 13.90 -12.07
CA TRP A 60 -11.18 14.59 -10.90
C TRP A 60 -9.66 14.82 -10.94
N ALA A 61 -9.15 15.50 -11.97
CA ALA A 61 -7.72 15.80 -12.06
C ALA A 61 -7.15 16.43 -10.77
N PRO A 62 -5.96 16.00 -10.28
CA PRO A 62 -5.02 15.07 -10.90
C PRO A 62 -5.29 13.59 -10.58
N LEU A 63 -6.38 13.28 -9.88
CA LEU A 63 -6.71 11.92 -9.45
C LEU A 63 -7.50 11.20 -10.54
N TYR A 64 -7.02 10.03 -10.95
CA TYR A 64 -7.84 9.07 -11.70
C TYR A 64 -8.83 8.40 -10.75
N ALA A 65 -9.90 9.11 -10.40
CA ALA A 65 -10.86 8.71 -9.38
C ALA A 65 -12.24 9.30 -9.62
N ASP A 66 -13.25 8.61 -9.10
CA ASP A 66 -14.62 9.08 -9.00
C ASP A 66 -14.93 9.46 -7.55
N TRP A 67 -15.69 10.55 -7.38
CA TRP A 67 -16.20 10.91 -6.06
C TRP A 67 -17.31 9.95 -5.65
N LEU A 68 -17.02 9.06 -4.70
CA LEU A 68 -17.95 8.03 -4.25
C LEU A 68 -17.96 7.88 -2.71
N PRO A 69 -18.61 8.78 -1.97
CA PRO A 69 -18.79 8.62 -0.53
C PRO A 69 -19.62 7.37 -0.23
N HIS A 70 -19.07 6.45 0.55
CA HIS A 70 -19.75 5.23 0.94
C HIS A 70 -19.43 4.85 2.38
N VAL A 71 -20.41 4.26 3.05
CA VAL A 71 -20.26 3.66 4.37
C VAL A 71 -20.75 2.22 4.30
N GLY A 72 -20.11 1.35 5.06
CA GLY A 72 -20.46 -0.07 5.06
C GLY A 72 -19.91 -0.79 6.27
N PRO A 73 -19.97 -2.14 6.28
CA PRO A 73 -19.65 -2.93 7.47
C PRO A 73 -18.19 -2.76 7.91
N GLY A 74 -17.28 -2.45 6.97
CA GLY A 74 -15.89 -2.15 7.27
C GLY A 74 -15.63 -0.79 7.92
N THR A 75 -16.53 0.18 7.80
CA THR A 75 -16.35 1.54 8.35
C THR A 75 -16.15 1.55 9.88
N PRO A 76 -17.04 0.95 10.70
CA PRO A 76 -16.84 0.92 12.14
C PRO A 76 -15.59 0.11 12.52
N ALA A 77 -15.26 -0.95 11.78
CA ALA A 77 -14.06 -1.74 12.01
C ALA A 77 -12.78 -0.92 11.78
N ALA A 78 -12.73 -0.12 10.70
CA ALA A 78 -11.59 0.74 10.39
C ALA A 78 -11.38 1.78 11.50
N LEU A 79 -12.46 2.43 11.94
CA LEU A 79 -12.41 3.39 13.06
C LEU A 79 -11.93 2.73 14.35
N ALA A 80 -12.40 1.52 14.65
CA ALA A 80 -11.95 0.75 15.81
C ALA A 80 -10.46 0.39 15.73
N VAL A 81 -9.98 -0.07 14.58
CA VAL A 81 -8.55 -0.37 14.36
C VAL A 81 -7.70 0.88 14.53
N ALA A 82 -8.10 2.02 13.94
CA ALA A 82 -7.40 3.30 14.12
C ALA A 82 -7.33 3.69 15.61
N ALA A 83 -8.46 3.66 16.31
CA ALA A 83 -8.50 3.97 17.74
C ALA A 83 -7.60 3.04 18.55
N ALA A 84 -7.64 1.73 18.28
CA ALA A 84 -6.81 0.74 18.96
C ALA A 84 -5.31 0.99 18.73
N VAL A 85 -4.90 1.28 17.49
CA VAL A 85 -3.51 1.59 17.16
C VAL A 85 -3.06 2.89 17.84
N VAL A 86 -3.88 3.94 17.84
CA VAL A 86 -3.53 5.21 18.50
C VAL A 86 -3.41 5.05 20.01
N VAL A 87 -4.33 4.34 20.67
CA VAL A 87 -4.38 4.23 22.13
C VAL A 87 -3.38 3.20 22.68
N HIS A 88 -3.22 2.07 21.99
CA HIS A 88 -2.42 0.95 22.48
C HIS A 88 -1.09 0.77 21.75
N GLY A 89 -0.95 1.30 20.53
CA GLY A 89 0.24 1.14 19.68
C GLY A 89 1.54 1.52 20.38
N PRO A 90 1.68 2.73 20.97
CA PRO A 90 2.92 3.13 21.63
C PRO A 90 3.32 2.21 22.79
N ARG A 91 2.32 1.77 23.59
CA ARG A 91 2.56 0.86 24.73
C ARG A 91 2.97 -0.53 24.27
N LEU A 92 2.34 -1.06 23.22
CA LEU A 92 2.67 -2.35 22.65
C LEU A 92 4.05 -2.33 21.98
N ALA A 93 4.36 -1.26 21.25
CA ALA A 93 5.67 -1.08 20.62
C ALA A 93 6.82 -1.08 21.63
N ALA A 94 6.63 -0.46 22.80
CA ALA A 94 7.63 -0.42 23.85
C ALA A 94 7.81 -1.73 24.64
N ARG A 95 6.83 -2.65 24.58
CA ARG A 95 6.78 -3.84 25.44
C ARG A 95 6.97 -5.16 24.69
N LEU A 96 6.59 -5.23 23.42
CA LEU A 96 6.65 -6.47 22.67
C LEU A 96 8.10 -6.80 22.28
N PRO A 97 8.50 -8.09 22.36
CA PRO A 97 9.75 -8.51 21.76
C PRO A 97 9.66 -8.32 20.24
N TRP A 98 10.80 -8.14 19.57
CA TRP A 98 10.87 -7.84 18.14
C TRP A 98 9.95 -8.70 17.25
N ARG A 99 9.93 -10.02 17.48
CA ARG A 99 9.08 -10.94 16.72
C ARG A 99 7.58 -10.67 16.95
N GLY A 100 7.20 -10.34 18.19
CA GLY A 100 5.84 -9.95 18.55
C GLY A 100 5.47 -8.59 17.96
N LEU A 101 6.41 -7.64 17.91
CA LEU A 101 6.19 -6.34 17.29
C LEU A 101 5.89 -6.47 15.79
N LEU A 102 6.70 -7.23 15.05
CA LEU A 102 6.47 -7.48 13.62
C LEU A 102 5.11 -8.15 13.38
N GLY A 103 4.75 -9.14 14.20
CA GLY A 103 3.45 -9.80 14.12
C GLY A 103 2.29 -8.85 14.40
N ALA A 104 2.40 -8.01 15.43
CA ALA A 104 1.36 -7.03 15.78
C ALA A 104 1.18 -5.95 14.69
N VAL A 105 2.28 -5.47 14.11
CA VAL A 105 2.25 -4.48 13.02
C VAL A 105 1.63 -5.07 11.77
N TRP A 106 2.01 -6.29 11.41
CA TRP A 106 1.40 -7.00 10.28
C TRP A 106 -0.09 -7.25 10.51
N ALA A 107 -0.49 -7.72 11.70
CA ALA A 107 -1.89 -7.94 12.05
C ALA A 107 -2.71 -6.63 12.04
N ALA A 108 -2.15 -5.53 12.52
CA ALA A 108 -2.79 -4.22 12.46
C ALA A 108 -2.97 -3.75 11.01
N ALA A 109 -1.95 -3.91 10.15
CA ALA A 109 -2.03 -3.59 8.73
C ALA A 109 -3.09 -4.46 8.02
N MET A 110 -3.13 -5.75 8.31
CA MET A 110 -4.16 -6.67 7.81
C MET A 110 -5.57 -6.22 8.23
N ALA A 111 -5.77 -5.97 9.52
CA ALA A 111 -7.06 -5.54 10.05
C ALA A 111 -7.51 -4.21 9.43
N TRP A 112 -6.57 -3.28 9.24
CA TRP A 112 -6.83 -2.00 8.59
C TRP A 112 -7.26 -2.17 7.13
N ILE A 113 -6.48 -2.89 6.32
CA ILE A 113 -6.76 -3.08 4.89
C ILE A 113 -8.07 -3.84 4.69
N TRP A 114 -8.32 -4.91 5.45
CA TRP A 114 -9.59 -5.65 5.40
C TRP A 114 -10.76 -4.77 5.79
N SER A 115 -10.62 -3.95 6.83
CA SER A 115 -11.69 -3.02 7.23
C SER A 115 -11.99 -2.03 6.12
N LEU A 116 -10.98 -1.46 5.46
CA LEU A 116 -11.18 -0.55 4.34
C LEU A 116 -11.83 -1.24 3.14
N ALA A 117 -11.35 -2.43 2.75
CA ALA A 117 -11.94 -3.21 1.67
C ALA A 117 -13.42 -3.51 1.94
N LEU A 118 -13.76 -3.87 3.18
CA LEU A 118 -15.12 -4.19 3.59
C LEU A 118 -16.03 -2.97 3.77
N VAL A 119 -15.54 -1.73 3.59
CA VAL A 119 -16.44 -0.58 3.48
C VAL A 119 -17.34 -0.74 2.26
N ASP A 120 -16.82 -1.29 1.16
CA ASP A 120 -17.59 -1.64 -0.04
C ASP A 120 -18.31 -2.99 0.05
N GLY A 121 -18.15 -3.72 1.16
CA GLY A 121 -18.64 -5.09 1.33
C GLY A 121 -17.76 -6.15 0.66
N TRP A 122 -18.09 -7.43 0.86
CA TRP A 122 -17.28 -8.56 0.40
C TRP A 122 -17.18 -8.64 -1.13
N GLN A 123 -18.30 -8.48 -1.83
CA GLN A 123 -18.37 -8.66 -3.28
C GLN A 123 -17.57 -7.56 -3.98
N ARG A 124 -18.00 -6.31 -3.83
CA ARG A 124 -17.35 -5.16 -4.47
C ARG A 124 -15.96 -4.89 -3.92
N GLY A 125 -15.73 -5.04 -2.62
CA GLY A 125 -14.48 -4.67 -1.97
C GLY A 125 -13.37 -5.72 -2.07
N VAL A 126 -13.72 -7.00 -2.28
CA VAL A 126 -12.77 -8.12 -2.20
C VAL A 126 -12.91 -9.06 -3.39
N ALA A 127 -14.07 -9.71 -3.52
CA ALA A 127 -14.23 -10.82 -4.46
C ALA A 127 -14.22 -10.38 -5.93
N GLU A 128 -14.67 -9.16 -6.23
CA GLU A 128 -14.78 -8.65 -7.60
C GLU A 128 -13.66 -7.68 -7.98
N ARG A 129 -12.88 -7.17 -7.01
CA ARG A 129 -11.84 -6.16 -7.29
C ARG A 129 -10.79 -6.64 -8.28
N LEU A 130 -10.43 -7.93 -8.23
CA LEU A 130 -9.43 -8.55 -9.11
C LEU A 130 -10.05 -9.35 -10.26
N THR A 131 -11.38 -9.30 -10.45
CA THR A 131 -12.06 -10.00 -11.56
C THR A 131 -12.56 -9.04 -12.64
N ALA A 132 -12.31 -7.73 -12.50
CA ALA A 132 -12.72 -6.73 -13.47
C ALA A 132 -12.09 -6.97 -14.85
N ARG A 133 -12.67 -6.35 -15.89
CA ARG A 133 -12.39 -6.65 -17.31
C ARG A 133 -10.90 -6.62 -17.70
N HIS A 134 -10.07 -5.84 -17.00
CA HIS A 134 -8.65 -5.67 -17.29
C HIS A 134 -7.71 -6.42 -16.33
N GLU A 135 -8.27 -7.20 -15.39
CA GLU A 135 -7.53 -7.79 -14.28
C GLU A 135 -6.92 -9.16 -14.62
N TYR A 136 -5.90 -9.53 -13.83
CA TYR A 136 -5.09 -10.73 -14.02
C TYR A 136 -5.88 -12.03 -14.14
N LEU A 137 -7.01 -12.14 -13.44
CA LEU A 137 -7.80 -13.38 -13.37
C LEU A 137 -8.44 -13.76 -14.71
N ARG A 138 -8.62 -12.84 -15.66
CA ARG A 138 -9.17 -13.15 -16.99
C ARG A 138 -8.15 -13.81 -17.92
N GLY A 139 -6.86 -13.75 -17.59
CA GLY A 139 -5.80 -14.37 -18.38
C GLY A 139 -5.30 -15.71 -17.85
N VAL A 140 -5.72 -16.13 -16.65
CA VAL A 140 -5.19 -17.33 -15.97
C VAL A 140 -5.34 -18.59 -16.83
N ASP A 141 -6.46 -18.76 -17.50
CA ASP A 141 -6.71 -19.91 -18.39
C ASP A 141 -5.73 -19.96 -19.58
N ARG A 142 -5.19 -18.83 -20.02
CA ARG A 142 -4.19 -18.80 -21.11
C ARG A 142 -2.79 -19.29 -20.66
N PHE A 143 -2.59 -19.58 -19.38
CA PHE A 143 -1.34 -20.10 -18.80
C PHE A 143 -1.39 -21.62 -18.49
N HIS A 144 -2.18 -22.40 -19.24
CA HIS A 144 -2.11 -23.86 -19.16
C HIS A 144 -0.69 -24.37 -19.43
N ASP A 145 -0.04 -23.91 -20.50
CA ASP A 145 1.39 -24.08 -20.76
C ASP A 145 2.16 -22.79 -20.41
N ILE A 146 2.73 -22.75 -19.20
CA ILE A 146 3.51 -21.61 -18.70
C ILE A 146 4.72 -21.33 -19.60
N GLY A 147 5.40 -22.37 -20.10
CA GLY A 147 6.60 -22.20 -20.90
C GLY A 147 6.29 -21.56 -22.25
N ALA A 148 5.22 -22.00 -22.90
CA ALA A 148 4.74 -21.39 -24.14
C ALA A 148 4.26 -19.95 -23.92
N ALA A 149 3.49 -19.71 -22.86
CA ALA A 149 2.99 -18.37 -22.52
C ALA A 149 4.14 -17.38 -22.25
N LEU A 150 5.20 -17.81 -21.56
CA LEU A 150 6.38 -16.98 -21.31
C LEU A 150 7.19 -16.68 -22.57
N ARG A 151 7.39 -17.67 -23.45
CA ARG A 151 8.09 -17.47 -24.73
C ARG A 151 7.33 -16.51 -25.65
N GLY A 152 6.00 -16.58 -25.65
CA GLY A 152 5.13 -15.73 -26.46
C GLY A 152 4.69 -14.43 -25.78
N PHE A 153 5.11 -14.16 -24.54
CA PHE A 153 4.52 -13.11 -23.70
C PHE A 153 4.60 -11.74 -24.36
N THR A 154 5.77 -11.36 -24.86
CA THR A 154 6.02 -10.06 -25.50
C THR A 154 5.25 -9.87 -26.81
N GLY A 155 4.98 -10.96 -27.52
CA GLY A 155 4.22 -10.95 -28.76
C GLY A 155 2.76 -10.54 -28.60
N HIS A 156 2.21 -10.58 -27.38
CA HIS A 156 0.81 -10.24 -27.09
C HIS A 156 0.66 -8.95 -26.28
N ILE A 157 1.73 -8.17 -26.08
CA ILE A 157 1.67 -6.90 -25.31
C ILE A 157 0.97 -5.80 -26.10
N LEU A 158 1.21 -5.71 -27.41
CA LEU A 158 0.69 -4.62 -28.23
C LEU A 158 -0.80 -4.80 -28.51
N LEU A 159 -1.60 -3.74 -28.28
CA LEU A 159 -3.05 -3.74 -28.55
C LEU A 159 -3.42 -4.03 -30.02
N THR A 160 -2.48 -3.80 -30.94
CA THR A 160 -2.66 -4.06 -32.38
C THR A 160 -2.56 -5.54 -32.75
N GLN A 161 -2.15 -6.40 -31.81
CA GLN A 161 -2.02 -7.84 -32.06
C GLN A 161 -3.36 -8.55 -31.86
N PRO A 162 -3.65 -9.57 -32.69
CA PRO A 162 -4.71 -10.51 -32.37
C PRO A 162 -4.40 -11.17 -31.02
N ASP A 163 -5.43 -11.37 -30.20
CA ASP A 163 -5.32 -12.01 -28.87
C ASP A 163 -4.36 -11.32 -27.87
N HIS A 164 -4.24 -9.99 -27.93
CA HIS A 164 -3.45 -9.22 -26.97
C HIS A 164 -3.83 -9.51 -25.50
N TRP A 165 -2.88 -9.31 -24.59
CA TRP A 165 -3.09 -9.43 -23.16
C TRP A 165 -4.01 -8.31 -22.64
N PRO A 166 -4.88 -8.59 -21.65
CA PRO A 166 -5.49 -7.55 -20.85
C PRO A 166 -4.44 -6.57 -20.30
N ALA A 167 -4.80 -5.30 -20.18
CA ALA A 167 -3.86 -4.22 -19.87
C ALA A 167 -2.96 -4.48 -18.64
N HIS A 168 -3.50 -5.03 -17.54
CA HIS A 168 -2.69 -5.34 -16.35
C HIS A 168 -1.71 -6.49 -16.59
N ILE A 169 -2.06 -7.47 -17.42
CA ILE A 169 -1.11 -8.54 -17.80
C ILE A 169 -0.04 -7.97 -18.72
N ALA A 170 -0.42 -7.15 -19.71
CA ALA A 170 0.52 -6.54 -20.66
C ALA A 170 1.52 -5.58 -19.98
N GLY A 171 1.06 -4.84 -18.96
CA GLY A 171 1.82 -3.78 -18.31
C GLY A 171 2.80 -4.24 -17.22
N HIS A 172 2.80 -5.52 -16.84
CA HIS A 172 3.60 -6.03 -15.73
C HIS A 172 4.40 -7.28 -16.09
N PRO A 173 5.55 -7.53 -15.43
CA PRO A 173 6.29 -8.78 -15.63
C PRO A 173 5.40 -10.00 -15.35
N PRO A 174 5.60 -11.12 -16.08
CA PRO A 174 4.71 -12.27 -16.02
C PRO A 174 4.65 -12.92 -14.63
N GLY A 175 5.60 -12.65 -13.73
CA GLY A 175 5.55 -13.11 -12.34
C GLY A 175 4.28 -12.68 -11.60
N ALA A 176 3.71 -11.51 -11.93
CA ALA A 176 2.47 -11.04 -11.32
C ALA A 176 1.28 -11.96 -11.66
N VAL A 177 1.05 -12.24 -12.95
CA VAL A 177 -0.02 -13.16 -13.37
C VAL A 177 0.25 -14.60 -12.93
N LEU A 178 1.51 -15.05 -12.97
CA LEU A 178 1.89 -16.39 -12.54
C LEU A 178 1.62 -16.65 -11.06
N THR A 179 1.60 -15.61 -10.22
CA THR A 179 1.20 -15.74 -8.82
C THR A 179 -0.24 -16.20 -8.70
N PHE A 180 -1.16 -15.60 -9.47
CA PHE A 180 -2.57 -16.00 -9.47
C PHE A 180 -2.80 -17.35 -10.18
N VAL A 181 -2.02 -17.67 -11.22
CA VAL A 181 -2.00 -19.02 -11.82
C VAL A 181 -1.58 -20.06 -10.78
N GLY A 182 -0.59 -19.75 -9.94
CA GLY A 182 -0.16 -20.63 -8.85
C GLY A 182 -1.26 -20.85 -7.80
N LEU A 183 -1.94 -19.79 -7.38
CA LEU A 183 -3.08 -19.88 -6.46
C LEU A 183 -4.20 -20.75 -7.04
N ASP A 184 -4.55 -20.53 -8.31
CA ASP A 184 -5.58 -21.32 -9.01
C ASP A 184 -5.22 -22.81 -9.05
N ARG A 185 -3.97 -23.16 -9.38
CA ARG A 185 -3.48 -24.55 -9.37
C ARG A 185 -3.49 -25.20 -7.98
N LEU A 186 -3.45 -24.42 -6.91
CA LEU A 186 -3.59 -24.90 -5.52
C LEU A 186 -5.05 -25.03 -5.07
N GLY A 187 -6.02 -24.76 -5.95
CA GLY A 187 -7.45 -24.74 -5.61
C GLY A 187 -7.92 -23.44 -4.96
N LEU A 188 -7.07 -22.40 -4.94
CA LEU A 188 -7.36 -21.07 -4.39
C LEU A 188 -7.70 -20.09 -5.53
N GLY A 189 -8.54 -20.54 -6.47
CA GLY A 189 -8.97 -19.75 -7.62
C GLY A 189 -9.98 -18.65 -7.26
N GLY A 190 -10.10 -17.66 -8.13
CA GLY A 190 -11.10 -16.60 -8.02
C GLY A 190 -10.67 -15.37 -7.20
N GLY A 191 -11.47 -14.30 -7.32
CA GLY A 191 -11.10 -12.98 -6.80
C GLY A 191 -11.06 -12.86 -5.27
N GLY A 192 -11.82 -13.69 -4.55
CA GLY A 192 -11.77 -13.71 -3.08
C GLY A 192 -10.39 -14.16 -2.56
N TRP A 193 -9.86 -15.26 -3.10
CA TRP A 193 -8.53 -15.77 -2.74
C TRP A 193 -7.41 -14.87 -3.25
N ALA A 194 -7.53 -14.38 -4.48
CA ALA A 194 -6.60 -13.40 -5.03
C ALA A 194 -6.54 -12.14 -4.16
N GLY A 195 -7.70 -11.61 -3.73
CA GLY A 195 -7.80 -10.44 -2.87
C GLY A 195 -7.18 -10.71 -1.49
N ALA A 196 -7.51 -11.84 -0.87
CA ALA A 196 -6.93 -12.24 0.40
C ALA A 196 -5.40 -12.38 0.33
N PHE A 197 -4.87 -12.95 -0.75
CA PHE A 197 -3.43 -13.03 -0.98
C PHE A 197 -2.79 -11.64 -1.09
N CYS A 198 -3.38 -10.75 -1.89
CA CYS A 198 -2.90 -9.37 -2.03
C CYS A 198 -2.91 -8.61 -0.71
N VAL A 199 -3.96 -8.74 0.10
CA VAL A 199 -4.03 -8.11 1.43
C VAL A 199 -2.96 -8.70 2.35
N THR A 200 -2.78 -10.02 2.36
CA THR A 200 -1.80 -10.74 3.18
C THR A 200 -0.37 -10.29 2.88
N VAL A 201 0.01 -10.33 1.60
CA VAL A 201 1.36 -9.96 1.14
C VAL A 201 1.56 -8.45 1.22
N GLY A 202 0.61 -7.65 0.78
CA GLY A 202 0.67 -6.18 0.86
C GLY A 202 0.77 -5.67 2.29
N GLY A 203 -0.01 -6.25 3.21
CA GLY A 203 0.04 -5.93 4.63
C GLY A 203 1.41 -6.20 5.26
N SER A 204 2.17 -7.17 4.74
CA SER A 204 3.52 -7.48 5.23
C SER A 204 4.53 -6.35 5.00
N ALA A 205 4.24 -5.42 4.08
CA ALA A 205 5.08 -4.25 3.82
C ALA A 205 5.32 -3.42 5.09
N ALA A 206 4.32 -3.29 5.97
CA ALA A 206 4.48 -2.57 7.23
C ALA A 206 5.54 -3.20 8.15
N ALA A 207 5.58 -4.53 8.23
CA ALA A 207 6.62 -5.26 8.95
C ALA A 207 7.98 -5.18 8.23
N ALA A 208 7.99 -5.24 6.89
CA ALA A 208 9.20 -5.11 6.09
C ALA A 208 9.89 -3.76 6.31
N VAL A 209 9.13 -2.65 6.41
CA VAL A 209 9.68 -1.33 6.74
C VAL A 209 10.44 -1.36 8.07
N LEU A 210 9.89 -1.99 9.11
CA LEU A 210 10.58 -2.12 10.39
C LEU A 210 11.86 -2.93 10.27
N VAL A 211 11.82 -4.05 9.56
CA VAL A 211 13.01 -4.87 9.29
C VAL A 211 14.08 -4.05 8.54
N THR A 212 13.69 -3.24 7.56
CA THR A 212 14.60 -2.36 6.83
C THR A 212 15.21 -1.30 7.74
N LEU A 213 14.41 -0.60 8.55
CA LEU A 213 14.91 0.41 9.49
C LEU A 213 15.91 -0.19 10.49
N ARG A 214 15.61 -1.38 11.00
CA ARG A 214 16.50 -2.14 11.87
C ARG A 214 17.80 -2.53 11.17
N ALA A 215 17.72 -3.04 9.95
CA ALA A 215 18.91 -3.39 9.17
C ALA A 215 19.81 -2.17 8.87
N LEU A 216 19.23 -0.98 8.79
CA LEU A 216 19.96 0.28 8.59
C LEU A 216 20.42 0.95 9.89
N GLY A 217 20.11 0.38 11.07
CA GLY A 217 20.44 0.97 12.38
C GLY A 217 19.69 2.26 12.67
N ARG A 218 18.46 2.40 12.15
CA ARG A 218 17.59 3.59 12.27
C ARG A 218 16.36 3.32 13.14
N GLU A 219 16.53 2.46 14.15
CA GLU A 219 15.50 2.02 15.10
C GLU A 219 15.43 2.87 16.37
#